data_AF-A0A099LQQ7-F1
#
_entry.id   AF-A0A099LQQ7-F1
#
_cell.length_a   1.000
_cell.length_b   1.000
_cell.length_c   1.000
_cell.angle_alpha   90.00
_cell.angle_beta   90.00
_cell.angle_gamma   90.00
#
_symmetry.space_group_name_H-M   'P 1'
#
loop_
_entity.id
_entity.type
_entity.pdbx_description
1 polymer ?
#
loop_
_entity_poly.entity_id
_entity_poly.type
_entity_poly.pdbx_seq_one_letter_code
_entity_poly.pdbx_strand_id
1 'polypeptide(L)'
;MRAKAIFTAAASLVALALWHLLTPSQAPSPAETKLLAQAADPRSVASKVSPPGNKVGPTAPAPVPPPAPIADPIEPKPPTTAQQEQLPQEEEAKEQVELTLSATQTLASTGEGNKGVGQNRPPEIITTVQQALQSQIAGWDLDQGAPLRYTLAIDGLFRDPDDDALSTRVQINVPGLKLSATSPLTIVGSPSQAVKSPQLLISARDDHHGMADDAWVTARFDLPAIGETGHAFTHPLIGQTFYRLVASQNFAGTRYPYEVIYCEAWKLVNHQVYFAAANQRRACPDDDSLRLIGEFEQQDETLILTSSLSAFDAQQTWLLRKSYPSNIKAGLTNHLITVQDGNRYHTYTMLTDKQAMEQRLNVHTGQTLYQMQFFDYLFIDDLSIDDRFTAGQTNDREPNYVAAKVGNYIFERQATDPSNYQRFDSDLNIHPVSGSFDCSILLPYFDLSVVAGRGDYEDIVSYSYNIEGVAEVACFAFPSGAGKRSLAINHDYRDDNDFIEGEIYSYILRPKAQYAHLLEELKINLIYHHPIKP
;
A
#
# COMPACT_ATOMS: atom_id res chain seq x y z
N MET A 1 -13.34 -32.06 -46.18
CA MET A 1 -12.92 -33.27 -46.95
C MET A 1 -11.77 -32.85 -47.85
N ARG A 2 -10.53 -33.24 -47.54
CA ARG A 2 -9.74 -34.34 -48.15
C ARG A 2 -9.56 -34.16 -49.68
N ALA A 3 -8.37 -34.20 -50.28
CA ALA A 3 -7.04 -34.59 -49.81
C ALA A 3 -5.95 -34.34 -50.90
N LYS A 4 -4.69 -34.17 -50.44
CA LYS A 4 -3.40 -34.75 -50.92
C LYS A 4 -2.91 -34.41 -52.35
N ALA A 5 -1.61 -34.38 -52.68
CA ALA A 5 -0.27 -34.43 -52.05
C ALA A 5 0.73 -34.24 -53.25
N ILE A 6 2.02 -33.90 -53.11
CA ILE A 6 3.21 -34.79 -52.96
C ILE A 6 4.44 -33.87 -53.23
N PHE A 7 5.32 -33.63 -52.26
CA PHE A 7 6.74 -34.06 -52.16
C PHE A 7 7.68 -33.85 -53.37
N THR A 8 8.81 -33.17 -53.13
CA THR A 8 10.16 -33.72 -53.42
C THR A 8 11.25 -32.96 -52.66
N ALA A 9 12.13 -33.73 -52.04
CA ALA A 9 13.32 -33.31 -51.33
C ALA A 9 14.55 -33.36 -52.24
N ALA A 10 15.56 -32.53 -51.98
CA ALA A 10 16.95 -32.83 -52.31
C ALA A 10 17.86 -32.18 -51.27
N ALA A 11 18.62 -33.03 -50.59
CA ALA A 11 19.62 -32.71 -49.59
C ALA A 11 21.03 -32.84 -50.18
N SER A 12 22.02 -32.37 -49.39
CA SER A 12 23.45 -32.72 -49.41
C SER A 12 24.34 -31.75 -50.20
N LEU A 13 25.54 -31.36 -49.77
CA LEU A 13 26.35 -31.48 -48.55
C LEU A 13 27.67 -30.73 -48.87
N VAL A 14 28.39 -30.26 -47.83
CA VAL A 14 29.86 -30.05 -47.68
C VAL A 14 30.05 -28.77 -46.85
N ALA A 15 30.78 -28.69 -45.74
CA ALA A 15 31.39 -29.63 -44.80
C ALA A 15 32.01 -28.78 -43.65
N LEU A 16 32.04 -29.34 -42.43
CA LEU A 16 33.07 -29.23 -41.36
C LEU A 16 33.62 -27.83 -40.97
N ALA A 17 33.82 -27.45 -39.71
CA ALA A 17 33.81 -28.14 -38.43
C ALA A 17 33.89 -27.05 -37.33
N LEU A 18 33.26 -27.26 -36.17
CA LEU A 18 33.88 -27.07 -34.85
C LEU A 18 32.88 -27.58 -33.78
N TRP A 19 33.17 -28.78 -33.31
CA TRP A 19 32.58 -29.43 -32.15
C TRP A 19 33.39 -29.03 -30.90
N HIS A 20 32.75 -28.49 -29.87
CA HIS A 20 32.44 -29.20 -28.61
C HIS A 20 32.08 -28.25 -27.46
N LEU A 21 31.23 -28.78 -26.55
CA LEU A 21 30.80 -28.30 -25.22
C LEU A 21 29.66 -27.27 -25.25
N LEU A 22 28.47 -27.44 -24.64
CA LEU A 22 27.93 -28.37 -23.66
C LEU A 22 26.39 -28.45 -23.81
N THR A 23 25.77 -29.61 -23.60
CA THR A 23 24.39 -29.77 -23.09
C THR A 23 24.33 -31.05 -22.21
N PRO A 24 23.25 -31.34 -21.46
CA PRO A 24 23.24 -31.37 -20.00
C PRO A 24 23.13 -32.82 -19.47
N SER A 25 23.40 -33.05 -18.19
CA SER A 25 23.19 -34.37 -17.57
C SER A 25 22.16 -34.29 -16.45
N GLN A 26 21.16 -35.15 -16.56
CA GLN A 26 20.08 -35.42 -15.62
C GLN A 26 20.61 -36.07 -14.32
N ALA A 27 19.86 -35.85 -13.25
CA ALA A 27 20.05 -36.44 -11.93
C ALA A 27 20.02 -37.98 -11.90
N PRO A 28 20.59 -38.57 -10.84
CA PRO A 28 19.95 -39.71 -10.20
C PRO A 28 19.91 -39.60 -8.66
N SER A 29 18.99 -40.36 -8.08
CA SER A 29 18.87 -40.74 -6.66
C SER A 29 18.28 -42.17 -6.64
N PRO A 30 18.30 -42.96 -5.54
CA PRO A 30 19.10 -42.95 -4.30
C PRO A 30 19.77 -44.32 -4.02
N ALA A 31 20.73 -44.40 -3.08
CA ALA A 31 20.93 -45.60 -2.24
C ALA A 31 21.86 -45.33 -1.04
N GLU A 32 21.32 -45.59 0.15
CA GLU A 32 21.89 -46.23 1.35
C GLU A 32 23.40 -46.11 1.65
N THR A 33 23.72 -45.59 2.84
CA THR A 33 24.68 -46.27 3.74
C THR A 33 24.28 -46.04 5.20
N LYS A 34 24.30 -47.14 5.95
CA LYS A 34 23.89 -47.34 7.34
C LYS A 34 25.13 -47.64 8.19
N LEU A 35 24.99 -47.50 9.52
CA LEU A 35 25.88 -47.95 10.62
C LEU A 35 27.15 -47.11 10.86
N LEU A 36 27.57 -46.72 12.07
CA LEU A 36 27.48 -47.24 13.46
C LEU A 36 27.97 -46.07 14.38
N ALA A 37 27.71 -45.89 15.68
CA ALA A 37 27.15 -46.71 16.75
C ALA A 37 26.87 -45.79 17.98
N GLN A 38 25.86 -46.20 18.79
CA GLN A 38 25.87 -46.36 20.27
C GLN A 38 26.30 -45.19 21.19
N ALA A 39 25.79 -44.99 22.39
CA ALA A 39 24.69 -45.50 23.21
C ALA A 39 24.88 -44.80 24.57
N ALA A 40 23.81 -44.36 25.24
CA ALA A 40 23.65 -44.44 26.71
C ALA A 40 22.41 -43.64 27.15
N ASP A 41 21.36 -44.39 27.47
CA ASP A 41 20.34 -44.05 28.46
C ASP A 41 20.74 -44.79 29.75
N PRO A 42 20.55 -44.19 30.95
CA PRO A 42 19.74 -44.92 31.91
C PRO A 42 18.83 -44.04 32.78
N ARG A 43 17.53 -44.36 32.72
CA ARG A 43 16.61 -44.70 33.83
C ARG A 43 16.65 -43.91 35.15
N SER A 44 15.50 -43.28 35.42
CA SER A 44 14.67 -43.22 36.65
C SER A 44 15.30 -43.45 38.04
N VAL A 45 15.09 -42.48 38.94
CA VAL A 45 14.87 -42.73 40.37
C VAL A 45 13.77 -41.81 40.89
N ALA A 46 12.76 -42.42 41.53
CA ALA A 46 11.70 -41.74 42.26
C ALA A 46 12.20 -41.23 43.62
N SER A 47 11.65 -40.10 44.10
CA SER A 47 11.54 -39.84 45.55
C SER A 47 10.41 -38.85 45.86
N LYS A 48 9.43 -39.33 46.62
CA LYS A 48 8.44 -38.56 47.36
C LYS A 48 9.09 -38.01 48.63
N VAL A 49 8.95 -36.71 48.92
CA VAL A 49 8.79 -36.16 50.29
C VAL A 49 8.00 -34.84 50.18
N SER A 50 6.99 -34.67 51.04
CA SER A 50 6.26 -33.40 51.32
C SER A 50 6.50 -33.03 52.81
N PRO A 51 5.85 -31.98 53.37
CA PRO A 51 5.97 -30.51 53.19
C PRO A 51 6.44 -29.86 54.53
N PRO A 52 6.41 -28.51 54.75
CA PRO A 52 5.17 -27.77 55.10
C PRO A 52 5.11 -26.34 54.47
N GLY A 53 3.97 -25.80 54.07
CA GLY A 53 2.97 -25.21 54.95
C GLY A 53 3.27 -23.72 55.23
N ASN A 54 2.53 -22.80 54.57
CA ASN A 54 2.04 -21.58 55.22
C ASN A 54 0.98 -20.85 54.39
N LYS A 55 -0.12 -20.53 55.07
CA LYS A 55 -1.25 -19.71 54.64
C LYS A 55 -0.87 -18.24 54.73
N VAL A 56 -1.11 -17.46 53.69
CA VAL A 56 -1.38 -16.02 53.79
C VAL A 56 -2.45 -15.68 52.75
N GLY A 57 -3.60 -15.21 53.20
CA GLY A 57 -4.69 -14.78 52.33
C GLY A 57 -4.43 -13.39 51.74
N PRO A 58 -5.00 -13.06 50.57
CA PRO A 58 -4.93 -11.71 50.04
C PRO A 58 -6.01 -10.83 50.69
N THR A 59 -5.55 -9.78 51.36
CA THR A 59 -6.36 -8.65 51.85
C THR A 59 -6.81 -7.83 50.65
N ALA A 60 -8.12 -7.72 50.43
CA ALA A 60 -8.71 -6.87 49.40
C ALA A 60 -8.61 -5.38 49.80
N PRO A 61 -8.22 -4.46 48.91
CA PRO A 61 -8.45 -3.03 49.11
C PRO A 61 -9.92 -2.69 48.82
N ALA A 62 -10.48 -1.77 49.60
CA ALA A 62 -11.85 -1.29 49.50
C ALA A 62 -12.11 -0.49 48.20
N PRO A 63 -13.37 -0.48 47.68
CA PRO A 63 -13.73 0.24 46.46
C PRO A 63 -13.88 1.74 46.69
N VAL A 64 -13.33 2.55 45.77
CA VAL A 64 -13.56 4.00 45.66
C VAL A 64 -14.88 4.24 44.92
N PRO A 65 -15.76 5.16 45.38
CA PRO A 65 -17.05 5.41 44.74
C PRO A 65 -16.91 6.23 43.44
N PRO A 66 -17.81 6.04 42.44
CA PRO A 66 -17.75 6.74 41.16
C PRO A 66 -18.27 8.19 41.26
N PRO A 67 -17.80 9.13 40.40
CA PRO A 67 -18.41 10.44 40.23
C PRO A 67 -19.74 10.37 39.46
N ALA A 68 -20.67 11.27 39.81
CA ALA A 68 -22.00 11.41 39.24
C ALA A 68 -22.00 11.96 37.78
N PRO A 69 -23.09 11.72 36.99
CA PRO A 69 -23.11 11.94 35.55
C PRO A 69 -23.36 13.41 35.16
N ILE A 70 -22.71 13.84 34.07
CA ILE A 70 -22.93 15.14 33.42
C ILE A 70 -23.86 14.93 32.21
N ALA A 71 -24.82 15.84 32.09
CA ALA A 71 -25.98 15.82 31.19
C ALA A 71 -25.65 15.99 29.70
N ASP A 72 -26.51 15.38 28.86
CA ASP A 72 -26.51 15.44 27.40
C ASP A 72 -26.76 16.86 26.83
N PRO A 73 -26.12 17.23 25.70
CA PRO A 73 -26.55 18.37 24.91
C PRO A 73 -27.57 17.99 23.83
N ILE A 74 -28.57 18.85 23.74
CA ILE A 74 -29.77 18.85 22.90
C ILE A 74 -29.43 19.00 21.41
N GLU A 75 -30.06 18.17 20.58
CA GLU A 75 -30.02 18.18 19.11
C GLU A 75 -31.01 19.23 18.54
N PRO A 76 -30.62 20.09 17.57
CA PRO A 76 -31.54 21.01 16.92
C PRO A 76 -32.20 20.41 15.66
N LYS A 77 -33.52 20.59 15.60
CA LYS A 77 -34.47 20.14 14.57
C LYS A 77 -34.34 20.99 13.27
N PRO A 78 -34.51 20.42 12.06
CA PRO A 78 -34.39 21.15 10.79
C PRO A 78 -35.66 21.94 10.42
N PRO A 79 -35.55 23.05 9.65
CA PRO A 79 -36.71 23.78 9.16
C PRO A 79 -37.24 23.28 7.81
N THR A 80 -38.53 23.55 7.62
CA THR A 80 -39.49 23.03 6.66
C THR A 80 -39.44 23.75 5.30
N THR A 81 -39.75 22.97 4.24
CA THR A 81 -39.96 23.35 2.84
C THR A 81 -41.19 24.26 2.63
N ALA A 82 -41.08 25.27 1.75
CA ALA A 82 -42.21 25.96 1.14
C ALA A 82 -42.03 26.05 -0.39
N GLN A 83 -43.14 25.86 -1.11
CA GLN A 83 -43.24 25.64 -2.54
C GLN A 83 -43.30 26.93 -3.38
N GLN A 84 -42.70 26.81 -4.58
CA GLN A 84 -43.08 27.28 -5.92
C GLN A 84 -43.83 28.61 -6.14
N GLU A 85 -43.27 29.42 -7.04
CA GLU A 85 -44.04 30.16 -8.05
C GLU A 85 -43.31 30.09 -9.41
N GLN A 86 -44.06 29.90 -10.50
CA GLN A 86 -43.56 29.57 -11.83
C GLN A 86 -43.97 30.63 -12.88
N LEU A 87 -43.03 30.88 -13.81
CA LEU A 87 -43.15 31.31 -15.22
C LEU A 87 -43.39 32.80 -15.58
N PRO A 88 -43.05 33.28 -16.81
CA PRO A 88 -42.29 32.65 -17.93
C PRO A 88 -41.28 33.59 -18.68
N GLN A 89 -40.69 33.06 -19.76
CA GLN A 89 -39.90 33.70 -20.84
C GLN A 89 -38.40 33.86 -20.49
N GLU A 90 -37.42 33.57 -21.36
CA GLU A 90 -37.41 33.69 -22.80
C GLU A 90 -36.25 32.86 -23.42
N GLU A 91 -36.42 32.55 -24.68
CA GLU A 91 -35.77 31.51 -25.48
C GLU A 91 -34.39 31.90 -26.03
N GLU A 92 -33.58 32.65 -25.26
CA GLU A 92 -32.28 33.21 -25.71
C GLU A 92 -31.04 32.68 -24.97
N ALA A 93 -31.19 31.77 -24.00
CA ALA A 93 -30.07 31.30 -23.18
C ALA A 93 -29.34 30.04 -23.70
N LYS A 94 -29.53 29.64 -24.97
CA LYS A 94 -28.97 28.39 -25.51
C LYS A 94 -27.61 28.49 -26.21
N GLU A 95 -26.99 29.67 -26.27
CA GLU A 95 -25.69 29.83 -26.96
C GLU A 95 -24.58 30.46 -26.10
N GLN A 96 -24.80 30.67 -24.80
CA GLN A 96 -23.79 31.24 -23.89
C GLN A 96 -23.45 30.37 -22.65
N VAL A 97 -23.90 29.13 -22.61
CA VAL A 97 -23.57 28.19 -21.51
C VAL A 97 -22.74 27.03 -22.05
N GLU A 98 -21.52 27.30 -22.51
CA GLU A 98 -20.54 26.22 -22.76
C GLU A 98 -19.06 26.61 -22.49
N LEU A 99 -18.78 27.68 -21.71
CA LEU A 99 -17.40 28.15 -21.52
C LEU A 99 -16.97 28.50 -20.08
N THR A 100 -17.70 28.07 -19.05
CA THR A 100 -17.40 28.47 -17.65
C THR A 100 -16.80 27.39 -16.76
N LEU A 101 -16.10 26.39 -17.33
CA LEU A 101 -15.32 25.41 -16.56
C LEU A 101 -13.88 25.27 -17.08
N SER A 102 -13.24 26.40 -17.40
CA SER A 102 -11.82 26.44 -17.77
C SER A 102 -10.95 26.79 -16.56
N ALA A 103 -9.93 25.98 -16.27
CA ALA A 103 -8.95 26.34 -15.25
C ALA A 103 -7.97 27.38 -15.84
N THR A 104 -7.72 28.48 -15.11
CA THR A 104 -6.76 29.53 -15.48
C THR A 104 -5.83 29.81 -14.31
N GLN A 105 -4.54 29.94 -14.57
CA GLN A 105 -3.55 30.38 -13.58
C GLN A 105 -2.57 31.38 -14.20
N THR A 106 -2.17 32.40 -13.42
CA THR A 106 -1.24 33.45 -13.85
C THR A 106 -0.07 33.55 -12.87
N LEU A 107 1.14 33.56 -13.41
CA LEU A 107 2.39 33.86 -12.72
C LEU A 107 2.84 35.27 -13.12
N ALA A 108 2.95 36.17 -12.16
CA ALA A 108 3.54 37.49 -12.39
C ALA A 108 5.05 37.43 -12.14
N SER A 109 5.85 37.99 -13.06
CA SER A 109 7.25 38.27 -12.77
C SER A 109 7.39 39.52 -11.90
N THR A 110 8.44 39.58 -11.07
CA THR A 110 8.75 40.70 -10.16
C THR A 110 10.06 41.42 -10.53
N GLY A 111 10.61 41.16 -11.72
CA GLY A 111 11.83 41.82 -12.19
C GLY A 111 11.59 43.25 -12.68
N GLU A 112 12.44 44.20 -12.27
CA GLU A 112 12.52 45.52 -12.89
C GLU A 112 13.19 45.37 -14.26
N GLY A 113 12.41 45.47 -15.35
CA GLY A 113 12.90 45.39 -16.72
C GLY A 113 13.97 46.44 -17.04
N ASN A 114 15.01 46.02 -17.77
CA ASN A 114 16.12 46.88 -18.16
C ASN A 114 15.65 47.71 -19.36
N LYS A 115 15.25 48.97 -19.13
CA LYS A 115 14.65 49.83 -20.17
C LYS A 115 15.59 50.05 -21.36
N GLY A 116 15.49 49.17 -22.35
CA GLY A 116 16.22 49.26 -23.61
C GLY A 116 15.86 50.53 -24.38
N VAL A 117 16.81 51.04 -25.16
CA VAL A 117 16.61 52.22 -26.01
C VAL A 117 16.13 51.76 -27.39
N GLY A 118 14.82 51.88 -27.66
CA GLY A 118 14.19 51.45 -28.92
C GLY A 118 12.66 51.38 -28.84
N GLN A 119 11.99 50.95 -29.93
CA GLN A 119 10.61 50.46 -29.82
C GLN A 119 10.67 49.08 -29.17
N ASN A 120 10.17 48.95 -27.94
CA ASN A 120 10.01 47.66 -27.28
C ASN A 120 9.15 46.76 -28.17
N ARG A 121 9.51 45.48 -28.27
CA ARG A 121 8.76 44.48 -29.02
C ARG A 121 8.09 43.52 -28.05
N PRO A 122 6.89 43.03 -28.37
CA PRO A 122 6.23 42.04 -27.54
C PRO A 122 6.99 40.71 -27.57
N PRO A 123 6.72 39.80 -26.62
CA PRO A 123 7.36 38.49 -26.57
C PRO A 123 7.09 37.68 -27.83
N GLU A 124 8.04 36.86 -28.25
CA GLU A 124 7.92 36.00 -29.42
C GLU A 124 7.83 34.53 -29.02
N ILE A 125 7.03 33.74 -29.75
CA ILE A 125 6.94 32.29 -29.55
C ILE A 125 8.13 31.62 -30.23
N ILE A 126 8.87 30.80 -29.48
CA ILE A 126 9.90 29.94 -30.05
C ILE A 126 9.21 28.74 -30.70
N THR A 127 9.03 28.78 -32.01
CA THR A 127 8.25 27.79 -32.78
C THR A 127 8.78 26.36 -32.66
N THR A 128 10.09 26.17 -32.53
CA THR A 128 10.70 24.85 -32.34
C THR A 128 10.32 24.23 -31.00
N VAL A 129 10.28 25.04 -29.93
CA VAL A 129 9.83 24.61 -28.59
C VAL A 129 8.34 24.32 -28.61
N GLN A 130 7.54 25.18 -29.25
CA GLN A 130 6.10 24.94 -29.42
C GLN A 130 5.82 23.61 -30.14
N GLN A 131 6.52 23.32 -31.23
CA GLN A 131 6.34 22.05 -31.97
C GLN A 131 6.74 20.83 -31.13
N ALA A 132 7.83 20.91 -30.37
CA ALA A 132 8.24 19.84 -29.47
C ALA A 132 7.19 19.56 -28.39
N LEU A 133 6.66 20.62 -27.77
CA LEU A 133 5.59 20.51 -26.77
C LEU A 133 4.30 19.95 -27.37
N GLN A 134 3.90 20.40 -28.56
CA GLN A 134 2.72 19.86 -29.26
C GLN A 134 2.88 18.37 -29.56
N SER A 135 4.08 17.92 -29.95
CA SER A 135 4.36 16.51 -30.18
C SER A 135 4.28 15.69 -28.89
N GLN A 136 4.70 16.25 -27.75
CA GLN A 136 4.57 15.60 -26.45
C GLN A 136 3.09 15.47 -26.04
N ILE A 137 2.30 16.55 -26.20
CA ILE A 137 0.87 16.59 -25.86
C ILE A 137 0.06 15.63 -26.74
N ALA A 138 0.43 15.49 -28.02
CA ALA A 138 -0.26 14.57 -28.93
C ALA A 138 -0.15 13.09 -28.51
N GLY A 139 0.81 12.73 -27.65
CA GLY A 139 0.96 11.39 -27.10
C GLY A 139 0.25 11.17 -25.76
N TRP A 140 -0.52 12.14 -25.27
CA TRP A 140 -1.32 11.96 -24.06
C TRP A 140 -2.51 11.06 -24.29
N ASP A 141 -2.94 10.41 -23.22
CA ASP A 141 -4.12 9.57 -23.19
C ASP A 141 -5.15 10.22 -22.26
N LEU A 142 -6.28 10.63 -22.82
CA LEU A 142 -7.25 11.49 -22.15
C LEU A 142 -8.63 10.83 -22.18
N ASP A 143 -8.90 10.06 -21.14
CA ASP A 143 -10.17 9.39 -20.94
C ASP A 143 -11.06 10.15 -19.96
N GLN A 144 -12.37 10.18 -20.24
CA GLN A 144 -13.34 10.71 -19.30
C GLN A 144 -13.29 9.91 -17.99
N GLY A 145 -13.29 10.60 -16.86
CA GLY A 145 -13.23 10.02 -15.52
C GLY A 145 -11.85 9.47 -15.11
N ALA A 146 -10.94 9.19 -16.04
CA ALA A 146 -9.62 8.68 -15.75
C ALA A 146 -8.76 9.74 -15.03
N PRO A 147 -8.23 9.45 -13.83
CA PRO A 147 -7.31 10.38 -13.20
C PRO A 147 -5.99 10.42 -13.96
N LEU A 148 -5.53 11.64 -14.21
CA LEU A 148 -4.32 11.90 -14.95
C LEU A 148 -3.36 12.84 -14.22
N ARG A 149 -2.09 12.72 -14.59
CA ARG A 149 -1.02 13.62 -14.19
C ARG A 149 0.01 13.76 -15.30
N TYR A 150 0.12 14.96 -15.86
CA TYR A 150 1.11 15.31 -16.86
C TYR A 150 1.98 16.48 -16.41
N THR A 151 3.23 16.49 -16.89
CA THR A 151 4.20 17.55 -16.61
C THR A 151 4.81 18.03 -17.92
N LEU A 152 4.83 19.36 -18.14
CA LEU A 152 5.37 20.01 -19.33
C LEU A 152 6.44 21.03 -18.95
N ALA A 153 7.65 20.90 -19.48
CA ALA A 153 8.69 21.92 -19.33
C ALA A 153 8.44 23.03 -20.35
N ILE A 154 7.89 24.17 -19.90
CA ILE A 154 7.50 25.28 -20.78
C ILE A 154 8.57 26.38 -20.88
N ASP A 155 9.75 26.13 -20.29
CA ASP A 155 10.88 27.04 -20.35
C ASP A 155 11.35 27.25 -21.80
N GLY A 156 11.62 28.51 -22.14
CA GLY A 156 12.02 28.87 -23.50
C GLY A 156 10.89 28.75 -24.54
N LEU A 157 9.63 28.54 -24.15
CA LEU A 157 8.51 28.64 -25.09
C LEU A 157 8.37 30.07 -25.63
N PHE A 158 8.68 31.07 -24.81
CA PHE A 158 8.67 32.48 -25.18
C PHE A 158 10.06 33.07 -25.02
N ARG A 159 10.37 34.05 -25.88
CA ARG A 159 11.56 34.89 -25.76
C ARG A 159 11.14 36.33 -25.89
N ASP A 160 11.56 37.16 -24.94
CA ASP A 160 11.49 38.59 -25.14
C ASP A 160 12.68 39.05 -25.99
N PRO A 161 12.46 39.75 -27.13
CA PRO A 161 13.55 40.21 -27.98
C PRO A 161 14.43 41.28 -27.33
N ASP A 162 13.91 41.98 -26.33
CA ASP A 162 14.55 43.08 -25.62
C ASP A 162 14.98 42.66 -24.19
N ASP A 163 14.83 41.36 -23.89
CA ASP A 163 15.23 40.66 -22.65
C ASP A 163 14.45 41.13 -21.40
N ASP A 164 13.20 41.56 -21.62
CA ASP A 164 12.26 41.92 -20.55
C ASP A 164 11.74 40.69 -19.77
N ALA A 165 11.32 40.96 -18.54
CA ALA A 165 10.79 39.94 -17.65
C ALA A 165 9.38 39.51 -18.07
N LEU A 166 9.17 38.21 -18.29
CA LEU A 166 7.90 37.68 -18.77
C LEU A 166 6.97 37.22 -17.64
N SER A 167 5.71 37.62 -17.71
CA SER A 167 4.61 37.02 -16.95
C SER A 167 3.91 35.96 -17.80
N THR A 168 3.49 34.85 -17.18
CA THR A 168 2.92 33.69 -17.89
C THR A 168 1.50 33.39 -17.40
N ARG A 169 0.59 33.09 -18.32
CA ARG A 169 -0.78 32.64 -18.06
C ARG A 169 -1.03 31.30 -18.74
N VAL A 170 -1.63 30.36 -18.04
CA VAL A 170 -1.96 29.02 -18.57
C VAL A 170 -3.45 28.79 -18.42
N GLN A 171 -4.10 28.29 -19.47
CA GLN A 171 -5.52 27.98 -19.50
C GLN A 171 -5.76 26.62 -20.16
N ILE A 172 -6.67 25.83 -19.58
CA ILE A 172 -7.13 24.57 -20.17
C ILE A 172 -8.66 24.52 -20.15
N ASN A 173 -9.26 24.15 -21.27
CA ASN A 173 -10.73 24.10 -21.45
C ASN A 173 -11.28 22.67 -21.22
N VAL A 174 -10.66 21.91 -20.31
CA VAL A 174 -11.11 20.54 -19.98
C VAL A 174 -11.65 20.53 -18.56
N PRO A 175 -12.98 20.41 -18.38
CA PRO A 175 -13.59 20.35 -17.05
C PRO A 175 -13.05 19.18 -16.23
N GLY A 176 -12.83 19.43 -14.94
CA GLY A 176 -12.26 18.44 -14.01
C GLY A 176 -10.72 18.40 -13.96
N LEU A 177 -10.04 19.06 -14.91
CA LEU A 177 -8.59 19.26 -14.84
C LEU A 177 -8.24 20.55 -14.09
N LYS A 178 -7.11 20.49 -13.38
CA LYS A 178 -6.50 21.59 -12.64
C LYS A 178 -5.07 21.81 -13.14
N LEU A 179 -4.64 23.07 -13.07
CA LEU A 179 -3.32 23.51 -13.47
C LEU A 179 -2.52 23.94 -12.24
N SER A 180 -1.22 23.62 -12.26
CA SER A 180 -0.20 24.28 -11.46
C SER A 180 0.83 24.87 -12.41
N ALA A 181 0.66 26.15 -12.76
CA ALA A 181 1.57 26.98 -13.51
C ALA A 181 2.78 27.30 -12.64
N THR A 182 3.65 26.32 -12.46
CA THR A 182 5.08 26.47 -12.19
C THR A 182 5.82 26.00 -13.44
N SER A 183 7.11 26.29 -13.63
CA SER A 183 7.91 25.46 -14.54
C SER A 183 8.58 24.35 -13.72
N PRO A 184 8.34 23.06 -14.02
CA PRO A 184 7.48 22.58 -15.10
C PRO A 184 5.98 22.67 -14.76
N LEU A 185 5.15 22.88 -15.79
CA LEU A 185 3.69 22.99 -15.71
C LEU A 185 3.13 21.62 -15.37
N THR A 186 2.33 21.54 -14.30
CA THR A 186 1.66 20.29 -13.90
C THR A 186 0.17 20.38 -14.20
N ILE A 187 -0.37 19.36 -14.88
CA ILE A 187 -1.79 19.19 -15.17
C ILE A 187 -2.26 17.94 -14.44
N VAL A 188 -3.29 18.08 -13.59
CA VAL A 188 -3.80 16.99 -12.74
C VAL A 188 -5.33 17.02 -12.66
N GLY A 189 -5.94 15.87 -12.44
CA GLY A 189 -7.38 15.74 -12.24
C GLY A 189 -7.96 14.62 -13.10
N SER A 190 -9.28 14.63 -13.28
CA SER A 190 -9.98 13.69 -14.14
C SER A 190 -10.93 14.47 -15.05
N PRO A 191 -10.87 14.31 -16.38
CA PRO A 191 -11.83 14.96 -17.28
C PRO A 191 -13.26 14.54 -16.91
N SER A 192 -14.13 15.49 -16.58
CA SER A 192 -15.48 15.15 -16.07
C SER A 192 -16.51 14.86 -17.18
N GLN A 193 -16.20 15.25 -18.41
CA GLN A 193 -17.09 15.10 -19.57
C GLN A 193 -16.28 14.94 -20.86
N ALA A 194 -16.92 14.39 -21.89
CA ALA A 194 -16.36 14.34 -23.24
C ALA A 194 -16.12 15.76 -23.79
N VAL A 195 -15.01 15.94 -24.50
CA VAL A 195 -14.60 17.21 -25.10
C VAL A 195 -14.03 16.92 -26.49
N LYS A 196 -14.69 17.43 -27.54
CA LYS A 196 -14.28 17.15 -28.93
C LYS A 196 -13.00 17.87 -29.36
N SER A 197 -12.76 19.06 -28.81
CA SER A 197 -11.61 19.91 -29.19
C SER A 197 -11.00 20.55 -27.93
N PRO A 198 -10.39 19.74 -27.06
CA PRO A 198 -9.70 20.25 -25.89
C PRO A 198 -8.42 21.00 -26.30
N GLN A 199 -8.11 22.06 -25.58
CA GLN A 199 -7.03 23.00 -25.86
C GLN A 199 -6.34 23.45 -24.57
N LEU A 200 -5.02 23.57 -24.66
CA LEU A 200 -4.16 24.21 -23.69
C LEU A 200 -3.61 25.49 -24.32
N LEU A 201 -3.86 26.60 -23.65
CA LEU A 201 -3.37 27.91 -24.04
C LEU A 201 -2.29 28.31 -23.04
N ILE A 202 -1.11 28.65 -23.55
CA ILE A 202 -0.04 29.25 -22.76
C ILE A 202 0.21 30.62 -23.35
N SER A 203 0.16 31.64 -22.52
CA SER A 203 0.36 33.03 -22.93
C SER A 203 1.50 33.65 -22.14
N ALA A 204 2.28 34.51 -22.77
CA ALA A 204 3.26 35.36 -22.12
C ALA A 204 3.04 36.83 -22.48
N ARG A 205 3.43 37.71 -21.56
CA ARG A 205 3.51 39.16 -21.80
C ARG A 205 4.71 39.73 -21.05
N ASP A 206 5.21 40.84 -21.53
CA ASP A 206 6.18 41.69 -20.82
C ASP A 206 5.46 42.72 -19.93
N ASP A 207 6.23 43.61 -19.31
CA ASP A 207 5.75 44.72 -18.48
C ASP A 207 5.57 46.04 -19.25
N HIS A 208 5.90 46.07 -20.54
CA HIS A 208 5.93 47.28 -21.36
C HIS A 208 4.65 47.47 -22.19
N HIS A 209 4.06 46.39 -22.70
CA HIS A 209 2.92 46.43 -23.63
C HIS A 209 1.56 46.41 -22.92
N GLY A 210 1.54 46.75 -21.62
CA GLY A 210 0.32 46.94 -20.84
C GLY A 210 -0.22 45.65 -20.18
N MET A 211 -1.37 45.78 -19.52
CA MET A 211 -2.00 44.71 -18.73
C MET A 211 -3.27 44.14 -19.40
N ALA A 212 -3.64 44.64 -20.58
CA ALA A 212 -4.85 44.25 -21.29
C ALA A 212 -4.69 42.88 -21.99
N ASP A 213 -5.80 42.24 -22.36
CA ASP A 213 -5.79 40.89 -22.92
C ASP A 213 -5.06 40.78 -24.28
N ASP A 214 -4.99 41.88 -25.03
CA ASP A 214 -4.27 42.00 -26.30
C ASP A 214 -2.74 42.08 -26.15
N ALA A 215 -2.24 42.34 -24.94
CA ALA A 215 -0.81 42.31 -24.62
C ALA A 215 -0.24 40.88 -24.52
N TRP A 216 -1.10 39.86 -24.50
CA TRP A 216 -0.68 38.46 -24.32
C TRP A 216 -0.40 37.77 -25.65
N VAL A 217 0.86 37.40 -25.86
CA VAL A 217 1.25 36.51 -26.95
C VAL A 217 0.95 35.08 -26.55
N THR A 218 0.16 34.37 -27.35
CA THR A 218 -0.44 33.08 -26.97
C THR A 218 -0.01 31.94 -27.89
N ALA A 219 0.65 30.95 -27.32
CA ALA A 219 0.85 29.64 -27.91
C ALA A 219 -0.37 28.75 -27.64
N ARG A 220 -0.87 28.08 -28.70
CA ARG A 220 -2.01 27.16 -28.62
C ARG A 220 -1.53 25.74 -28.83
N PHE A 221 -2.09 24.83 -28.04
CA PHE A 221 -1.84 23.41 -28.12
C PHE A 221 -3.17 22.66 -28.19
N ASP A 222 -3.31 21.82 -29.21
CA ASP A 222 -4.46 20.93 -29.33
C ASP A 222 -4.20 19.66 -28.51
N LEU A 223 -5.17 19.28 -27.69
CA LEU A 223 -5.14 18.05 -26.90
C LEU A 223 -5.89 16.93 -27.65
N PRO A 224 -5.55 15.65 -27.39
CA PRO A 224 -6.36 14.52 -27.83
C PRO A 224 -7.83 14.67 -27.42
N ALA A 225 -8.76 14.32 -28.32
CA ALA A 225 -10.18 14.39 -28.03
C ALA A 225 -10.56 13.42 -26.90
N ILE A 226 -11.46 13.86 -26.03
CA ILE A 226 -11.93 13.08 -24.89
C ILE A 226 -13.28 12.47 -25.26
N GLY A 227 -13.31 11.15 -25.41
CA GLY A 227 -14.52 10.39 -25.69
C GLY A 227 -15.40 10.19 -24.46
N GLU A 228 -16.65 9.79 -24.69
CA GLU A 228 -17.48 9.27 -23.60
C GLU A 228 -16.97 7.89 -23.19
N THR A 229 -16.56 7.74 -21.94
CA THR A 229 -16.23 6.43 -21.37
C THR A 229 -17.47 5.82 -20.73
N GLY A 230 -17.82 4.59 -21.09
CA GLY A 230 -18.96 3.88 -20.50
C GLY A 230 -18.79 3.49 -19.02
N HIS A 231 -17.58 3.61 -18.47
CA HIS A 231 -17.25 3.19 -17.11
C HIS A 231 -16.43 4.27 -16.40
N ALA A 232 -16.83 4.62 -15.17
CA ALA A 232 -16.07 5.54 -14.34
C ALA A 232 -14.94 4.78 -13.62
N PHE A 233 -13.78 5.42 -13.50
CA PHE A 233 -12.67 4.93 -12.68
C PHE A 233 -13.00 5.15 -11.20
N THR A 234 -13.63 4.15 -10.59
CA THR A 234 -14.12 4.19 -9.20
C THR A 234 -13.22 3.44 -8.22
N HIS A 235 -12.28 2.62 -8.70
CA HIS A 235 -11.48 1.79 -7.81
C HIS A 235 -10.55 2.68 -6.95
N PRO A 236 -10.50 2.47 -5.61
CA PRO A 236 -9.88 3.41 -4.67
C PRO A 236 -8.36 3.55 -4.82
N LEU A 237 -7.70 2.59 -5.47
CA LEU A 237 -6.26 2.63 -5.73
C LEU A 237 -5.85 3.42 -6.97
N ILE A 238 -6.81 3.89 -7.79
CA ILE A 238 -6.52 4.62 -9.02
C ILE A 238 -6.35 6.12 -8.70
N GLY A 239 -5.34 6.74 -9.30
CA GLY A 239 -5.05 8.17 -9.21
C GLY A 239 -4.18 8.58 -8.02
N GLN A 240 -3.82 7.64 -7.15
CA GLN A 240 -2.98 7.88 -5.97
C GLN A 240 -1.84 6.88 -5.86
N THR A 241 -0.82 7.23 -5.09
CA THR A 241 0.20 6.28 -4.65
C THR A 241 -0.34 5.54 -3.43
N PHE A 242 -0.20 4.22 -3.42
CA PHE A 242 -0.56 3.38 -2.29
C PHE A 242 0.59 2.46 -1.91
N TYR A 243 0.54 2.00 -0.67
CA TYR A 243 1.61 1.31 0.00
C TYR A 243 1.12 -0.03 0.55
N ARG A 244 2.01 -1.03 0.55
CA ARG A 244 1.79 -2.33 1.20
C ARG A 244 3.08 -2.81 1.86
N LEU A 245 2.94 -3.67 2.86
CA LEU A 245 4.08 -4.38 3.44
C LEU A 245 4.22 -5.77 2.87
N VAL A 246 5.45 -6.14 2.56
CA VAL A 246 5.86 -7.46 2.08
C VAL A 246 6.96 -8.00 2.98
N ALA A 247 7.13 -9.32 2.97
CA ALA A 247 8.17 -10.02 3.71
C ALA A 247 8.96 -10.90 2.74
N SER A 248 10.29 -10.95 2.92
CA SER A 248 11.18 -11.75 2.06
C SER A 248 12.45 -12.12 2.80
N GLN A 249 13.02 -13.27 2.49
CA GLN A 249 14.38 -13.63 2.92
C GLN A 249 15.46 -12.88 2.13
N ASN A 250 15.13 -12.29 0.99
CA ASN A 250 16.07 -11.51 0.18
C ASN A 250 15.66 -10.05 0.20
N PHE A 251 16.54 -9.18 0.69
CA PHE A 251 16.27 -7.76 0.83
C PHE A 251 17.54 -6.94 0.66
N ALA A 252 17.47 -5.88 -0.16
CA ALA A 252 18.60 -4.98 -0.44
C ALA A 252 19.92 -5.71 -0.78
N GLY A 253 19.84 -6.79 -1.57
CA GLY A 253 21.00 -7.60 -1.96
C GLY A 253 21.53 -8.56 -0.89
N THR A 254 20.89 -8.63 0.28
CA THR A 254 21.25 -9.51 1.39
C THR A 254 20.23 -10.65 1.53
N ARG A 255 20.73 -11.87 1.73
CA ARG A 255 19.90 -13.02 2.08
C ARG A 255 19.94 -13.24 3.59
N TYR A 256 18.78 -13.12 4.23
CA TYR A 256 18.57 -13.35 5.65
C TYR A 256 18.12 -14.80 5.89
N PRO A 257 18.44 -15.40 7.05
CA PRO A 257 17.93 -16.73 7.42
C PRO A 257 16.45 -16.70 7.83
N TYR A 258 15.88 -15.51 7.98
CA TYR A 258 14.48 -15.23 8.29
C TYR A 258 13.91 -14.20 7.32
N GLU A 259 12.59 -14.01 7.33
CA GLU A 259 11.94 -13.00 6.50
C GLU A 259 12.04 -11.62 7.14
N VAL A 260 12.43 -10.62 6.35
CA VAL A 260 12.44 -9.21 6.76
C VAL A 260 11.29 -8.46 6.10
N ILE A 261 10.65 -7.60 6.88
CA ILE A 261 9.53 -6.77 6.40
C ILE A 261 10.04 -5.45 5.87
N TYR A 262 9.52 -5.05 4.71
CA TYR A 262 9.75 -3.77 4.07
C TYR A 262 8.50 -3.30 3.31
N CYS A 263 8.53 -2.05 2.85
CA CYS A 263 7.40 -1.42 2.17
C CYS A 263 7.61 -1.36 0.64
N GLU A 264 6.52 -1.54 -0.08
CA GLU A 264 6.41 -1.28 -1.51
C GLU A 264 5.45 -0.13 -1.76
N ALA A 265 5.72 0.65 -2.81
CA ALA A 265 4.85 1.71 -3.29
C ALA A 265 4.43 1.41 -4.73
N TRP A 266 3.17 1.70 -5.02
CA TRP A 266 2.55 1.48 -6.32
C TRP A 266 1.71 2.70 -6.68
N LYS A 267 1.58 2.99 -7.97
CA LYS A 267 0.77 4.11 -8.47
C LYS A 267 0.12 3.74 -9.80
N LEU A 268 -1.19 3.94 -9.88
CA LEU A 268 -2.00 3.65 -11.05
C LEU A 268 -2.57 4.97 -11.58
N VAL A 269 -1.99 5.48 -12.66
CA VAL A 269 -2.38 6.78 -13.25
C VAL A 269 -2.06 6.78 -14.74
N ASN A 270 -2.84 7.50 -15.55
CA ASN A 270 -2.65 7.54 -17.01
C ASN A 270 -2.62 6.12 -17.65
N HIS A 271 -3.46 5.18 -17.20
CA HIS A 271 -3.44 3.76 -17.62
C HIS A 271 -2.11 3.03 -17.37
N GLN A 272 -1.19 3.65 -16.64
CA GLN A 272 0.15 3.16 -16.37
C GLN A 272 0.32 2.74 -14.92
N VAL A 273 1.11 1.68 -14.73
CA VAL A 273 1.50 1.16 -13.43
C VAL A 273 2.93 1.58 -13.15
N TYR A 274 3.11 2.26 -12.03
CA TYR A 274 4.43 2.57 -11.49
C TYR A 274 4.67 1.82 -10.19
N PHE A 275 5.92 1.40 -9.96
CA PHE A 275 6.32 0.63 -8.80
C PHE A 275 7.68 1.06 -8.25
N ALA A 276 7.84 0.93 -6.94
CA ALA A 276 9.13 0.91 -6.25
C ALA A 276 9.07 0.01 -5.01
N ALA A 277 10.20 -0.62 -4.67
CA ALA A 277 10.40 -1.32 -3.41
C ALA A 277 11.40 -0.55 -2.54
N ALA A 278 11.16 -0.51 -1.23
CA ALA A 278 12.10 0.14 -0.32
C ALA A 278 13.41 -0.64 -0.27
N ASN A 279 14.52 0.09 -0.11
CA ASN A 279 15.85 -0.48 0.16
C ASN A 279 16.22 -0.38 1.65
N GLN A 280 15.31 0.10 2.50
CA GLN A 280 15.44 0.14 3.95
C GLN A 280 14.17 -0.41 4.64
N ARG A 281 14.30 -0.79 5.92
CA ARG A 281 13.23 -1.45 6.70
C ARG A 281 12.33 -0.48 7.49
N ARG A 282 12.54 0.83 7.35
CA ARG A 282 11.89 1.88 8.17
C ARG A 282 11.06 2.89 7.40
N ALA A 283 11.16 2.93 6.07
CA ALA A 283 10.41 3.89 5.27
C ALA A 283 9.86 3.24 4.01
N CYS A 284 8.78 3.83 3.50
CA CYS A 284 8.22 3.51 2.21
C CYS A 284 8.93 4.32 1.11
N PRO A 285 8.95 3.81 -0.13
CA PRO A 285 9.48 4.55 -1.27
C PRO A 285 8.75 5.88 -1.47
N ASP A 286 9.45 6.88 -2.01
CA ASP A 286 8.89 8.18 -2.39
C ASP A 286 8.39 8.16 -3.84
N ASP A 287 7.50 9.10 -4.19
CA ASP A 287 6.91 9.21 -5.53
C ASP A 287 7.95 9.34 -6.66
N ASP A 288 9.12 9.94 -6.38
CA ASP A 288 10.24 10.13 -7.32
C ASP A 288 11.04 8.84 -7.58
N SER A 289 10.93 7.86 -6.68
CA SER A 289 11.56 6.54 -6.80
C SER A 289 10.75 5.59 -7.68
N LEU A 290 9.47 5.88 -7.91
CA LEU A 290 8.57 5.08 -8.75
C LEU A 290 9.08 5.01 -10.20
N ARG A 291 8.97 3.83 -10.81
CA ARG A 291 9.34 3.57 -12.20
C ARG A 291 8.17 2.92 -12.93
N LEU A 292 7.99 3.29 -14.19
CA LEU A 292 6.98 2.68 -15.07
C LEU A 292 7.33 1.19 -15.24
N ILE A 293 6.36 0.32 -14.95
CA ILE A 293 6.53 -1.14 -15.09
C ILE A 293 5.52 -1.76 -16.07
N GLY A 294 4.44 -1.06 -16.39
CA GLY A 294 3.42 -1.59 -17.27
C GLY A 294 2.14 -0.75 -17.30
N GLU A 295 1.02 -1.40 -17.57
CA GLU A 295 -0.29 -0.79 -17.81
C GLU A 295 -1.37 -1.46 -16.96
N PHE A 296 -2.50 -0.78 -16.75
CA PHE A 296 -3.64 -1.34 -16.03
C PHE A 296 -4.98 -1.03 -16.69
N GLU A 297 -5.95 -1.92 -16.43
CA GLU A 297 -7.35 -1.74 -16.76
C GLU A 297 -8.23 -1.98 -15.53
N GLN A 298 -9.38 -1.29 -15.45
CA GLN A 298 -10.39 -1.53 -14.42
C GLN A 298 -11.58 -2.29 -15.00
N GLN A 299 -12.04 -3.31 -14.28
CA GLN A 299 -13.29 -4.03 -14.50
C GLN A 299 -14.04 -4.11 -13.17
N ASP A 300 -15.01 -3.21 -12.96
CA ASP A 300 -15.71 -3.04 -11.68
C ASP A 300 -14.75 -2.88 -10.48
N GLU A 301 -14.78 -3.82 -9.53
CA GLU A 301 -13.91 -3.87 -8.34
C GLU A 301 -12.56 -4.57 -8.58
N THR A 302 -12.29 -4.95 -9.83
CA THR A 302 -11.08 -5.64 -10.23
C THR A 302 -10.17 -4.72 -11.03
N LEU A 303 -8.88 -4.74 -10.71
CA LEU A 303 -7.82 -4.18 -11.55
C LEU A 303 -7.04 -5.31 -12.21
N ILE A 304 -6.77 -5.17 -13.49
CA ILE A 304 -5.91 -6.06 -14.25
C ILE A 304 -4.64 -5.28 -14.58
N LEU A 305 -3.51 -5.69 -14.01
CA LEU A 305 -2.21 -5.06 -14.24
C LEU A 305 -1.42 -5.95 -15.19
N THR A 306 -0.87 -5.37 -16.24
CA THR A 306 0.02 -6.04 -17.20
C THR A 306 1.41 -5.47 -17.05
N SER A 307 2.39 -6.31 -16.69
CA SER A 307 3.79 -5.91 -16.53
C SER A 307 4.59 -6.19 -17.80
N SER A 308 5.43 -5.23 -18.17
CA SER A 308 6.45 -5.38 -19.22
C SER A 308 7.79 -5.91 -18.70
N LEU A 309 7.95 -6.01 -17.38
CA LEU A 309 9.20 -6.41 -16.71
C LEU A 309 9.13 -7.86 -16.25
N SER A 310 10.20 -8.61 -16.52
CA SER A 310 10.32 -10.04 -16.16
C SER A 310 10.42 -10.31 -14.66
N ALA A 311 10.58 -9.28 -13.83
CA ALA A 311 10.60 -9.41 -12.37
C ALA A 311 9.20 -9.58 -11.77
N PHE A 312 8.15 -9.31 -12.55
CA PHE A 312 6.76 -9.53 -12.19
C PHE A 312 6.16 -10.58 -13.12
N ASP A 313 5.09 -11.24 -12.69
CA ASP A 313 4.28 -11.99 -13.63
C ASP A 313 3.72 -11.05 -14.70
N ALA A 314 3.55 -11.59 -15.91
CA ALA A 314 3.09 -10.81 -17.06
C ALA A 314 1.74 -10.13 -16.79
N GLN A 315 0.90 -10.75 -15.96
CA GLN A 315 -0.41 -10.23 -15.58
C GLN A 315 -0.71 -10.53 -14.11
N GLN A 316 -1.22 -9.54 -13.40
CA GLN A 316 -1.76 -9.65 -12.05
C GLN A 316 -3.21 -9.20 -12.02
N THR A 317 -4.03 -9.88 -11.23
CA THR A 317 -5.44 -9.51 -11.01
C THR A 317 -5.63 -9.10 -9.56
N TRP A 318 -6.11 -7.89 -9.33
CA TRP A 318 -6.27 -7.31 -8.00
C TRP A 318 -7.74 -7.06 -7.72
N LEU A 319 -8.27 -7.64 -6.66
CA LEU A 319 -9.67 -7.56 -6.28
C LEU A 319 -9.83 -6.76 -4.99
N LEU A 320 -10.63 -5.70 -5.01
CA LEU A 320 -11.06 -5.02 -3.80
C LEU A 320 -12.02 -5.90 -3.00
N ARG A 321 -11.59 -6.34 -1.81
CA ARG A 321 -12.43 -7.12 -0.89
C ARG A 321 -13.26 -6.22 0.02
N LYS A 322 -12.63 -5.17 0.55
CA LYS A 322 -13.27 -4.27 1.52
C LYS A 322 -12.53 -2.96 1.64
N SER A 323 -13.27 -1.86 1.59
CA SER A 323 -12.78 -0.55 2.07
C SER A 323 -13.40 -0.27 3.44
N TYR A 324 -12.60 0.14 4.42
CA TYR A 324 -13.10 0.39 5.77
C TYR A 324 -12.33 1.53 6.46
N PRO A 325 -13.00 2.40 7.22
CA PRO A 325 -12.33 3.45 7.98
C PRO A 325 -11.47 2.84 9.09
N SER A 326 -10.36 3.50 9.42
CA SER A 326 -9.52 3.12 10.56
C SER A 326 -10.24 3.37 11.88
N ASN A 327 -10.13 2.43 12.83
CA ASN A 327 -10.60 2.59 14.22
C ASN A 327 -9.54 3.21 15.13
N ILE A 328 -8.43 3.67 14.55
CA ILE A 328 -7.24 4.15 15.26
C ILE A 328 -6.87 5.56 14.81
N LYS A 329 -6.84 5.84 13.50
CA LYS A 329 -6.53 7.15 12.93
C LYS A 329 -7.73 7.72 12.19
N ALA A 330 -8.30 8.80 12.71
CA ALA A 330 -9.42 9.49 12.05
C ALA A 330 -9.05 9.95 10.64
N GLY A 331 -9.96 9.77 9.68
CA GLY A 331 -9.76 10.16 8.28
C GLY A 331 -8.89 9.20 7.45
N LEU A 332 -8.33 8.15 8.05
CA LEU A 332 -7.62 7.09 7.32
C LEU A 332 -8.62 6.01 6.85
N THR A 333 -8.49 5.60 5.59
CA THR A 333 -9.22 4.47 5.01
C THR A 333 -8.25 3.34 4.68
N ASN A 334 -8.62 2.12 5.07
CA ASN A 334 -7.90 0.89 4.76
C ASN A 334 -8.58 0.19 3.58
N HIS A 335 -7.78 -0.35 2.66
CA HIS A 335 -8.28 -1.13 1.52
C HIS A 335 -7.73 -2.56 1.59
N LEU A 336 -8.58 -3.54 1.84
CA LEU A 336 -8.23 -4.96 1.79
C LEU A 336 -8.29 -5.42 0.33
N ILE A 337 -7.15 -5.81 -0.23
CA ILE A 337 -6.97 -6.14 -1.64
C ILE A 337 -6.39 -7.54 -1.75
N THR A 338 -7.04 -8.41 -2.53
CA THR A 338 -6.45 -9.69 -2.92
C THR A 338 -5.74 -9.54 -4.24
N VAL A 339 -4.45 -9.86 -4.27
CA VAL A 339 -3.60 -9.90 -5.46
C VAL A 339 -3.42 -11.34 -5.88
N GLN A 340 -3.84 -11.66 -7.10
CA GLN A 340 -3.52 -12.90 -7.79
C GLN A 340 -2.30 -12.67 -8.69
N ASP A 341 -1.24 -13.42 -8.42
CA ASP A 341 0.04 -13.42 -9.14
C ASP A 341 0.28 -14.85 -9.65
N GLY A 342 -0.09 -15.07 -10.91
CA GLY A 342 -0.19 -16.41 -11.50
C GLY A 342 -1.17 -17.32 -10.74
N ASN A 343 -0.64 -18.38 -10.12
CA ASN A 343 -1.41 -19.33 -9.30
C ASN A 343 -1.36 -19.02 -7.79
N ARG A 344 -0.73 -17.92 -7.40
CA ARG A 344 -0.58 -17.52 -5.99
C ARG A 344 -1.54 -16.39 -5.66
N TYR A 345 -2.01 -16.40 -4.42
CA TYR A 345 -2.85 -15.34 -3.89
C TYR A 345 -2.19 -14.74 -2.67
N HIS A 346 -2.20 -13.41 -2.62
CA HIS A 346 -1.74 -12.64 -1.47
C HIS A 346 -2.77 -11.56 -1.18
N THR A 347 -3.20 -11.43 0.07
CA THR A 347 -4.10 -10.35 0.46
C THR A 347 -3.33 -9.34 1.31
N TYR A 348 -3.60 -8.05 1.11
CA TYR A 348 -2.91 -6.94 1.76
C TYR A 348 -3.92 -5.91 2.26
N THR A 349 -3.66 -5.31 3.41
CA THR A 349 -4.26 -4.01 3.73
C THR A 349 -3.36 -2.93 3.13
N MET A 350 -3.86 -2.28 2.08
CA MET A 350 -3.17 -1.19 1.38
C MET A 350 -3.67 0.18 1.87
N LEU A 351 -2.76 1.15 1.92
CA LEU A 351 -3.03 2.52 2.38
C LEU A 351 -2.50 3.54 1.37
N THR A 352 -3.19 4.65 1.19
CA THR A 352 -2.67 5.81 0.45
C THR A 352 -1.86 6.77 1.35
N ASP A 353 -1.99 6.62 2.67
CA ASP A 353 -1.23 7.39 3.66
C ASP A 353 0.12 6.70 3.94
N LYS A 354 1.19 7.29 3.41
CA LYS A 354 2.57 6.82 3.57
C LYS A 354 2.96 6.69 5.05
N GLN A 355 2.68 7.72 5.83
CA GLN A 355 3.10 7.80 7.23
C GLN A 355 2.39 6.74 8.09
N ALA A 356 1.11 6.49 7.83
CA ALA A 356 0.36 5.43 8.50
C ALA A 356 0.93 4.04 8.19
N MET A 357 1.38 3.79 6.96
CA MET A 357 2.06 2.53 6.62
C MET A 357 3.43 2.41 7.30
N GLU A 358 4.21 3.50 7.32
CA GLU A 358 5.52 3.53 7.99
C GLU A 358 5.43 3.35 9.51
N GLN A 359 4.30 3.66 10.15
CA GLN A 359 4.10 3.35 11.56
C GLN A 359 4.18 1.83 11.84
N ARG A 360 3.68 0.98 10.94
CA ARG A 360 3.84 -0.49 11.05
C ARG A 360 5.31 -0.92 10.92
N LEU A 361 6.16 -0.10 10.31
CA LEU A 361 7.60 -0.35 10.18
C LEU A 361 8.44 0.15 11.37
N ASN A 362 7.85 0.98 12.25
CA ASN A 362 8.59 1.72 13.27
C ASN A 362 7.93 1.59 14.66
N VAL A 363 7.53 0.38 15.05
CA VAL A 363 6.94 0.16 16.38
C VAL A 363 8.04 0.09 17.42
N HIS A 364 8.15 1.12 18.25
CA HIS A 364 9.09 1.11 19.37
C HIS A 364 8.57 0.23 20.51
N THR A 365 9.45 -0.62 21.07
CA THR A 365 9.09 -1.55 22.14
C THR A 365 10.23 -1.76 23.15
N GLY A 366 9.95 -2.39 24.28
CA GLY A 366 10.94 -2.86 25.26
C GLY A 366 11.32 -1.90 26.39
N GLN A 367 11.06 -0.60 26.28
CA GLN A 367 11.37 0.35 27.37
C GLN A 367 10.45 0.17 28.58
N THR A 368 9.18 -0.15 28.33
CA THR A 368 8.18 -0.45 29.36
C THR A 368 7.37 -1.67 28.95
N LEU A 369 6.88 -2.43 29.93
CA LEU A 369 6.01 -3.58 29.67
C LEU A 369 4.75 -3.12 28.89
N TYR A 370 4.34 -3.90 27.88
CA TYR A 370 3.24 -3.58 26.97
C TYR A 370 3.43 -2.32 26.11
N GLN A 371 4.67 -1.85 25.90
CA GLN A 371 4.96 -0.78 24.93
C GLN A 371 4.75 -1.29 23.50
N MET A 372 3.61 -0.93 22.91
CA MET A 372 3.23 -1.29 21.55
C MET A 372 2.46 -0.16 20.86
N GLN A 373 2.35 -0.29 19.54
CA GLN A 373 1.42 0.48 18.73
C GLN A 373 0.37 -0.45 18.13
N PHE A 374 -0.89 -0.01 18.16
CA PHE A 374 -2.01 -0.76 17.59
C PHE A 374 -2.27 -0.38 16.13
N PHE A 375 -2.68 -1.36 15.33
CA PHE A 375 -3.11 -1.24 13.93
C PHE A 375 -4.46 -1.90 13.71
N ASP A 376 -5.23 -1.41 12.74
CA ASP A 376 -6.44 -2.10 12.31
C ASP A 376 -6.10 -3.41 11.58
N TYR A 377 -6.88 -4.45 11.85
CA TYR A 377 -6.82 -5.72 11.14
C TYR A 377 -8.24 -6.32 11.02
N LEU A 378 -8.49 -7.03 9.93
CA LEU A 378 -9.76 -7.73 9.70
C LEU A 378 -9.58 -9.24 9.86
N PHE A 379 -10.31 -9.81 10.81
CA PHE A 379 -10.47 -11.26 10.95
C PHE A 379 -11.74 -11.73 10.23
N ILE A 380 -11.84 -13.03 9.98
CA ILE A 380 -13.05 -13.66 9.45
C ILE A 380 -13.83 -14.26 10.61
N ASP A 381 -15.11 -13.92 10.70
CA ASP A 381 -16.08 -14.48 11.63
C ASP A 381 -17.12 -15.28 10.83
N ASP A 382 -16.71 -16.48 10.38
CA ASP A 382 -17.61 -17.37 9.64
C ASP A 382 -17.32 -18.86 9.88
N LEU A 383 -18.21 -19.50 10.65
CA LEU A 383 -18.26 -20.94 10.89
C LEU A 383 -18.71 -21.76 9.65
N SER A 384 -18.92 -21.13 8.49
CA SER A 384 -19.54 -21.74 7.30
C SER A 384 -18.73 -21.65 5.99
N ILE A 385 -17.44 -21.30 6.04
CA ILE A 385 -16.54 -21.54 4.90
C ILE A 385 -16.37 -23.06 4.76
N ASP A 386 -17.28 -23.67 4.00
CA ASP A 386 -17.27 -25.10 3.68
C ASP A 386 -15.95 -25.44 2.97
N ASP A 387 -15.20 -26.40 3.52
CA ASP A 387 -13.86 -26.86 3.09
C ASP A 387 -13.82 -27.43 1.64
N ARG A 388 -14.93 -27.32 0.90
CA ARG A 388 -15.05 -27.64 -0.52
C ARG A 388 -14.57 -26.50 -1.40
N PHE A 389 -13.37 -25.99 -1.11
CA PHE A 389 -12.69 -25.04 -1.99
C PHE A 389 -12.01 -25.82 -3.13
N THR A 390 -12.75 -26.01 -4.22
CA THR A 390 -12.16 -26.46 -5.48
C THR A 390 -11.57 -25.23 -6.15
N ALA A 391 -10.24 -25.17 -6.30
CA ALA A 391 -9.58 -24.12 -7.06
C ALA A 391 -10.25 -23.95 -8.43
N GLY A 392 -10.88 -22.80 -8.67
CA GLY A 392 -11.57 -22.49 -9.93
C GLY A 392 -13.10 -22.37 -9.87
N GLN A 393 -13.75 -22.44 -8.70
CA GLN A 393 -15.16 -22.03 -8.55
C GLN A 393 -15.30 -20.86 -7.56
N THR A 394 -15.88 -19.76 -8.05
CA THR A 394 -16.27 -18.59 -7.25
C THR A 394 -17.46 -18.97 -6.38
N ASN A 395 -17.23 -19.26 -5.09
CA ASN A 395 -18.33 -19.23 -4.13
C ASN A 395 -18.60 -17.76 -3.79
N ASP A 396 -19.71 -17.21 -4.29
CA ASP A 396 -20.17 -15.81 -4.22
C ASP A 396 -20.54 -15.32 -2.80
N ARG A 397 -19.99 -15.91 -1.74
CA ARG A 397 -20.15 -15.36 -0.37
C ARG A 397 -18.85 -14.69 0.05
N GLU A 398 -18.90 -13.36 0.08
CA GLU A 398 -17.88 -12.59 0.78
C GLU A 398 -17.80 -13.03 2.24
N PRO A 399 -16.60 -13.23 2.79
CA PRO A 399 -16.45 -13.58 4.18
C PRO A 399 -16.94 -12.43 5.06
N ASN A 400 -17.54 -12.77 6.19
CA ASN A 400 -17.91 -11.79 7.19
C ASN A 400 -16.65 -11.30 7.92
N TYR A 401 -16.16 -10.11 7.54
CA TYR A 401 -15.01 -9.50 8.20
C TYR A 401 -15.39 -8.73 9.46
N VAL A 402 -14.71 -9.05 10.57
CA VAL A 402 -14.80 -8.33 11.84
C VAL A 402 -13.48 -7.62 12.17
N ALA A 403 -13.59 -6.41 12.72
CA ALA A 403 -12.44 -5.55 12.95
C ALA A 403 -11.83 -5.73 14.34
N ALA A 404 -10.50 -5.66 14.40
CA ALA A 404 -9.73 -5.65 15.64
C ALA A 404 -8.58 -4.65 15.57
N LYS A 405 -8.09 -4.29 16.75
CA LYS A 405 -6.85 -3.57 16.95
C LYS A 405 -5.78 -4.60 17.34
N VAL A 406 -4.69 -4.66 16.58
CA VAL A 406 -3.60 -5.61 16.80
C VAL A 406 -2.30 -4.86 17.09
N GLY A 407 -1.55 -5.30 18.09
CA GLY A 407 -0.28 -4.70 18.49
C GLY A 407 0.63 -5.74 19.11
N ASN A 408 1.92 -5.69 18.81
CA ASN A 408 2.91 -6.60 19.38
C ASN A 408 3.98 -5.80 20.12
N TYR A 409 4.60 -6.41 21.12
CA TYR A 409 5.70 -5.84 21.90
C TYR A 409 6.72 -6.92 22.23
N ILE A 410 7.95 -6.52 22.56
CA ILE A 410 8.97 -7.38 23.14
C ILE A 410 9.48 -6.68 24.41
N PHE A 411 9.55 -7.36 25.54
CA PHE A 411 10.02 -6.78 26.80
C PHE A 411 10.86 -7.78 27.62
N GLU A 412 11.98 -7.35 28.18
CA GLU A 412 12.80 -8.17 29.08
C GLU A 412 12.29 -8.08 30.52
N ARG A 413 11.51 -9.08 30.95
CA ARG A 413 10.91 -9.14 32.30
C ARG A 413 11.97 -9.19 33.38
N GLN A 414 13.00 -10.00 33.18
CA GLN A 414 14.06 -10.22 34.18
C GLN A 414 14.95 -9.00 34.43
N ALA A 415 14.95 -8.00 33.53
CA ALA A 415 15.61 -6.73 33.77
C ALA A 415 14.95 -5.92 34.90
N THR A 416 13.64 -6.13 35.13
CA THR A 416 12.86 -5.45 36.18
C THR A 416 12.55 -6.35 37.37
N ASP A 417 12.33 -7.64 37.13
CA ASP A 417 12.10 -8.65 38.14
C ASP A 417 12.95 -9.90 37.83
N PRO A 418 14.17 -10.00 38.38
CA PRO A 418 15.06 -11.14 38.14
C PRO A 418 14.49 -12.50 38.58
N SER A 419 13.40 -12.53 39.35
CA SER A 419 12.73 -13.77 39.77
C SER A 419 11.68 -14.27 38.77
N ASN A 420 11.38 -13.48 37.73
CA ASN A 420 10.42 -13.87 36.70
C ASN A 420 10.92 -15.11 35.96
N TYR A 421 10.05 -16.11 35.78
CA TYR A 421 10.41 -17.36 35.11
C TYR A 421 10.60 -17.18 33.59
N GLN A 422 9.96 -16.19 32.99
CA GLN A 422 10.14 -15.80 31.60
C GLN A 422 11.16 -14.66 31.55
N ARG A 423 12.23 -14.85 30.79
CA ARG A 423 13.21 -13.79 30.56
C ARG A 423 12.63 -12.67 29.70
N PHE A 424 12.08 -13.03 28.55
CA PHE A 424 11.42 -12.14 27.61
C PHE A 424 9.93 -12.45 27.53
N ASP A 425 9.15 -11.40 27.31
CA ASP A 425 7.70 -11.43 27.14
C ASP A 425 7.37 -10.72 25.83
N SER A 426 6.64 -11.41 24.95
CA SER A 426 6.26 -10.89 23.64
C SER A 426 4.94 -11.48 23.20
N ASP A 427 3.91 -10.63 23.18
CA ASP A 427 2.58 -11.07 22.78
C ASP A 427 2.03 -10.20 21.66
N LEU A 428 1.46 -10.84 20.63
CA LEU A 428 0.51 -10.14 19.78
C LEU A 428 -0.80 -10.01 20.55
N ASN A 429 -1.16 -8.78 20.88
CA ASN A 429 -2.41 -8.41 21.54
C ASN A 429 -3.45 -8.06 20.50
N ILE A 430 -4.62 -8.70 20.57
CA ILE A 430 -5.73 -8.56 19.62
C ILE A 430 -6.98 -8.13 20.39
N HIS A 431 -7.40 -6.87 20.19
CA HIS A 431 -8.59 -6.31 20.82
C HIS A 431 -9.71 -6.15 19.80
N PRO A 432 -10.87 -6.82 19.97
CA PRO A 432 -12.00 -6.60 19.07
C PRO A 432 -12.50 -5.17 19.18
N VAL A 433 -12.82 -4.56 18.03
CA VAL A 433 -13.45 -3.23 18.00
C VAL A 433 -14.86 -3.30 18.61
N SER A 434 -15.60 -4.35 18.28
CA SER A 434 -16.94 -4.63 18.78
C SER A 434 -17.07 -6.09 19.20
N GLY A 435 -17.87 -6.35 20.24
CA GLY A 435 -18.12 -7.71 20.73
C GLY A 435 -16.96 -8.30 21.53
N SER A 436 -16.82 -9.62 21.45
CA SER A 436 -15.81 -10.45 22.11
C SER A 436 -15.23 -11.42 21.11
N PHE A 437 -13.93 -11.68 21.22
CA PHE A 437 -13.29 -12.74 20.44
C PHE A 437 -12.99 -13.96 21.30
N ASP A 438 -13.05 -15.11 20.66
CA ASP A 438 -12.49 -16.37 21.14
C ASP A 438 -11.56 -16.96 20.07
N CYS A 439 -10.79 -17.97 20.44
CA CYS A 439 -9.74 -18.51 19.56
C CYS A 439 -10.27 -19.16 18.27
N SER A 440 -11.58 -19.42 18.14
CA SER A 440 -12.17 -19.92 16.89
C SER A 440 -12.10 -18.90 15.75
N ILE A 441 -11.92 -17.61 16.05
CA ILE A 441 -11.76 -16.56 15.03
C ILE A 441 -10.35 -16.56 14.40
N LEU A 442 -9.40 -17.28 15.01
CA LEU A 442 -7.99 -17.24 14.66
C LEU A 442 -7.46 -18.62 14.27
N LEU A 443 -7.58 -19.61 15.14
CA LEU A 443 -6.94 -20.92 14.95
C LEU A 443 -7.31 -21.66 13.65
N PRO A 444 -8.55 -21.54 13.11
CA PRO A 444 -8.87 -22.15 11.83
C PRO A 444 -8.06 -21.56 10.66
N TYR A 445 -7.69 -20.28 10.73
CA TYR A 445 -7.22 -19.53 9.57
C TYR A 445 -5.71 -19.30 9.49
N PHE A 446 -4.97 -19.42 10.59
CA PHE A 446 -3.54 -19.09 10.65
C PHE A 446 -2.68 -20.34 10.92
N ASP A 447 -1.51 -20.42 10.28
CA ASP A 447 -0.51 -21.49 10.42
C ASP A 447 0.81 -21.01 11.02
N LEU A 448 1.07 -19.70 11.03
CA LEU A 448 2.36 -19.20 11.46
C LEU A 448 2.23 -17.86 12.19
N SER A 449 2.80 -17.79 13.38
CA SER A 449 3.17 -16.54 14.06
C SER A 449 4.65 -16.60 14.38
N VAL A 450 5.43 -15.63 13.92
CA VAL A 450 6.89 -15.60 14.11
C VAL A 450 7.40 -14.19 14.42
N VAL A 451 8.33 -14.11 15.38
CA VAL A 451 9.22 -12.96 15.61
C VAL A 451 10.60 -13.35 15.16
N ALA A 452 11.22 -12.59 14.26
CA ALA A 452 12.59 -12.87 13.82
C ALA A 452 13.45 -11.62 13.64
N GLY A 453 14.75 -11.74 13.95
CA GLY A 453 15.72 -10.68 13.81
C GLY A 453 17.10 -11.09 14.31
N ARG A 454 18.08 -10.20 14.15
CA ARG A 454 19.44 -10.46 14.61
C ARG A 454 19.49 -10.41 16.14
N GLY A 455 20.05 -11.44 16.78
CA GLY A 455 20.38 -11.41 18.21
C GLY A 455 21.86 -11.13 18.45
N ASP A 456 22.22 -10.87 19.70
CA ASP A 456 23.59 -10.54 20.10
C ASP A 456 24.56 -11.70 19.89
N TYR A 457 24.09 -12.94 20.08
CA TYR A 457 24.86 -14.18 19.89
C TYR A 457 24.48 -14.95 18.62
N GLU A 458 23.19 -15.27 18.46
CA GLU A 458 22.60 -15.94 17.30
C GLU A 458 21.36 -15.18 16.83
N ASP A 459 20.93 -15.42 15.59
CA ASP A 459 19.66 -14.89 15.10
C ASP A 459 18.50 -15.41 15.96
N ILE A 460 17.60 -14.50 16.34
CA ILE A 460 16.39 -14.82 17.09
C ILE A 460 15.33 -15.19 16.07
N VAL A 461 14.77 -16.40 16.22
CA VAL A 461 13.57 -16.85 15.51
C VAL A 461 12.67 -17.54 16.53
N SER A 462 11.59 -16.87 16.90
CA SER A 462 10.62 -17.37 17.87
C SER A 462 9.28 -17.61 17.18
N TYR A 463 8.78 -18.83 17.27
CA TYR A 463 7.45 -19.21 16.81
C TYR A 463 6.50 -19.25 18.00
N SER A 464 5.23 -18.93 17.77
CA SER A 464 4.19 -19.32 18.73
C SER A 464 3.90 -20.81 18.57
N TYR A 465 3.75 -21.56 19.66
CA TYR A 465 3.29 -22.95 19.59
C TYR A 465 2.39 -23.25 20.79
N ASN A 466 1.35 -24.05 20.57
CA ASN A 466 0.59 -24.60 21.68
C ASN A 466 1.42 -25.72 22.34
N ILE A 467 1.58 -25.68 23.67
CA ILE A 467 2.31 -26.66 24.50
C ILE A 467 1.82 -28.11 24.26
N GLU A 468 0.58 -28.30 23.79
CA GLU A 468 0.01 -29.61 23.47
C GLU A 468 0.39 -30.13 22.06
N GLY A 469 1.05 -29.32 21.22
CA GLY A 469 1.47 -29.69 19.87
C GLY A 469 0.34 -29.84 18.85
N VAL A 470 -0.87 -29.37 19.16
CA VAL A 470 -2.09 -29.57 18.35
C VAL A 470 -2.34 -28.46 17.32
N ALA A 471 -1.80 -27.25 17.54
CA ALA A 471 -1.99 -26.10 16.65
C ALA A 471 -0.66 -25.37 16.39
N GLU A 472 -0.46 -24.96 15.14
CA GLU A 472 0.76 -24.27 14.66
C GLU A 472 0.84 -22.81 15.17
N VAL A 473 -0.28 -22.26 15.67
CA VAL A 473 -0.34 -20.94 16.32
C VAL A 473 -0.98 -21.08 17.70
N ALA A 474 -0.36 -20.46 18.72
CA ALA A 474 -0.94 -20.39 20.06
C ALA A 474 -2.01 -19.30 20.15
N CYS A 475 -3.06 -19.51 20.94
CA CYS A 475 -4.06 -18.48 21.19
C CYS A 475 -4.57 -18.53 22.63
N PHE A 476 -4.58 -17.37 23.28
CA PHE A 476 -5.05 -17.19 24.66
C PHE A 476 -6.12 -16.11 24.69
N ALA A 477 -7.33 -16.46 25.15
CA ALA A 477 -8.41 -15.50 25.28
C ALA A 477 -8.50 -14.96 26.71
N PHE A 478 -8.30 -13.65 26.88
CA PHE A 478 -8.28 -12.97 28.18
C PHE A 478 -9.39 -11.91 28.32
N PRO A 479 -9.87 -11.63 29.55
CA PRO A 479 -10.83 -10.56 29.79
C PRO A 479 -10.21 -9.19 29.51
N SER A 480 -10.86 -8.36 28.69
CA SER A 480 -10.40 -7.01 28.34
C SER A 480 -11.39 -5.90 28.69
N GLY A 481 -12.45 -6.23 29.42
CA GLY A 481 -13.48 -5.31 29.90
C GLY A 481 -14.77 -6.03 30.28
N ALA A 482 -15.79 -5.27 30.68
CA ALA A 482 -17.09 -5.84 31.05
C ALA A 482 -17.71 -6.62 29.88
N GLY A 483 -17.76 -7.96 30.01
CA GLY A 483 -18.28 -8.85 28.97
C GLY A 483 -17.45 -8.93 27.69
N LYS A 484 -16.21 -8.40 27.70
CA LYS A 484 -15.31 -8.37 26.54
C LYS A 484 -14.14 -9.32 26.71
N ARG A 485 -13.84 -10.07 25.64
CA ARG A 485 -12.65 -10.93 25.53
C ARG A 485 -11.77 -10.48 24.38
N SER A 486 -10.48 -10.45 24.65
CA SER A 486 -9.40 -10.20 23.69
C SER A 486 -8.53 -11.44 23.56
N LEU A 487 -7.72 -11.50 22.51
CA LEU A 487 -6.82 -12.62 22.26
C LEU A 487 -5.37 -12.18 22.38
N ALA A 488 -4.51 -13.09 22.80
CA ALA A 488 -3.07 -12.96 22.77
C ALA A 488 -2.45 -14.16 22.04
N ILE A 489 -1.37 -13.92 21.30
CA ILE A 489 -0.47 -14.96 20.79
C ILE A 489 0.88 -14.73 21.44
N ASN A 490 1.31 -15.68 22.27
CA ASN A 490 2.57 -15.59 23.00
C ASN A 490 3.73 -16.16 22.17
N HIS A 491 4.89 -15.54 22.34
CA HIS A 491 6.16 -15.99 21.82
C HIS A 491 7.09 -16.36 22.96
N ASP A 492 7.66 -17.57 22.88
CA ASP A 492 8.66 -18.03 23.82
C ASP A 492 10.06 -17.86 23.22
N TYR A 493 11.02 -17.51 24.07
CA TYR A 493 12.41 -17.29 23.68
C TYR A 493 13.32 -18.25 24.45
N ARG A 494 14.43 -18.61 23.81
CA ARG A 494 15.49 -19.38 24.46
C ARG A 494 16.24 -18.50 25.45
N ASP A 495 16.85 -19.11 26.46
CA ASP A 495 17.63 -18.40 27.48
C ASP A 495 18.81 -17.61 26.88
N ASP A 496 19.35 -18.08 25.74
CA ASP A 496 20.44 -17.46 24.99
C ASP A 496 19.99 -16.51 23.87
N ASN A 497 18.68 -16.22 23.78
CA ASN A 497 18.21 -15.14 22.92
C ASN A 497 18.44 -13.80 23.62
N ASP A 498 19.25 -12.95 22.99
CA ASP A 498 19.57 -11.60 23.47
C ASP A 498 19.22 -10.57 22.41
N PHE A 499 18.23 -9.73 22.72
CA PHE A 499 17.79 -8.65 21.84
C PHE A 499 18.78 -7.49 21.88
N ILE A 500 19.02 -6.89 20.72
CA ILE A 500 19.99 -5.79 20.52
C ILE A 500 19.24 -4.46 20.55
N GLU A 501 19.75 -3.50 21.34
CA GLU A 501 19.26 -2.11 21.37
C GLU A 501 19.20 -1.50 19.96
N GLY A 502 18.01 -1.01 19.57
CA GLY A 502 17.76 -0.35 18.29
C GLY A 502 17.63 -1.28 17.08
N GLU A 503 17.80 -2.60 17.26
CA GLU A 503 17.63 -3.57 16.17
C GLU A 503 16.16 -3.76 15.80
N ILE A 504 15.90 -4.15 14.54
CA ILE A 504 14.56 -4.30 13.99
C ILE A 504 14.20 -5.78 13.89
N TYR A 505 13.20 -6.18 14.66
CA TYR A 505 12.62 -7.53 14.66
C TYR A 505 11.33 -7.53 13.85
N SER A 506 11.21 -8.46 12.90
CA SER A 506 10.03 -8.62 12.06
C SER A 506 9.05 -9.59 12.72
N TYR A 507 7.83 -9.13 12.98
CA TYR A 507 6.69 -9.93 13.42
C TYR A 507 5.78 -10.23 12.24
N ILE A 508 5.52 -11.51 12.00
CA ILE A 508 4.66 -12.00 10.91
C ILE A 508 3.61 -12.95 11.48
N LEU A 509 2.33 -12.67 11.22
CA LEU A 509 1.22 -13.61 11.43
C LEU A 509 0.61 -13.93 10.06
N ARG A 510 0.78 -15.17 9.61
CA ARG A 510 0.47 -15.65 8.26
C ARG A 510 -0.75 -16.58 8.27
N PRO A 511 -1.72 -16.33 7.37
CA PRO A 511 -2.85 -17.23 7.18
C PRO A 511 -2.39 -18.50 6.45
N LYS A 512 -3.10 -19.60 6.68
CA LYS A 512 -2.96 -20.82 5.90
C LYS A 512 -3.11 -20.52 4.42
N ALA A 513 -2.37 -21.23 3.58
CA ALA A 513 -2.32 -20.99 2.13
C ALA A 513 -3.72 -20.95 1.47
N GLN A 514 -4.66 -21.81 1.89
CA GLN A 514 -6.02 -21.80 1.35
C GLN A 514 -6.82 -20.53 1.68
N TYR A 515 -6.42 -19.74 2.69
CA TYR A 515 -7.07 -18.49 3.08
C TYR A 515 -6.27 -17.23 2.71
N ALA A 516 -5.11 -17.38 2.06
CA ALA A 516 -4.28 -16.25 1.62
C ALA A 516 -5.00 -15.32 0.61
N HIS A 517 -6.07 -15.81 -0.03
CA HIS A 517 -6.93 -15.03 -0.92
C HIS A 517 -8.05 -14.25 -0.18
N LEU A 518 -8.14 -14.36 1.15
CA LEU A 518 -9.15 -13.69 1.99
C LEU A 518 -8.51 -12.86 3.11
N LEU A 519 -7.42 -13.34 3.70
CA LEU A 519 -6.79 -12.72 4.87
C LEU A 519 -5.41 -12.15 4.54
N GLU A 520 -5.12 -10.98 5.08
CA GLU A 520 -3.79 -10.38 5.03
C GLU A 520 -2.80 -11.15 5.93
N GLU A 521 -1.57 -11.34 5.46
CA GLU A 521 -0.45 -11.64 6.37
C GLU A 521 -0.08 -10.37 7.14
N LEU A 522 -0.35 -10.34 8.45
CA LEU A 522 -0.03 -9.21 9.32
C LEU A 522 1.48 -9.10 9.48
N LYS A 523 2.02 -7.91 9.21
CA LYS A 523 3.44 -7.60 9.22
C LYS A 523 3.70 -6.36 10.06
N ILE A 524 4.59 -6.47 11.05
CA ILE A 524 5.01 -5.36 11.92
C ILE A 524 6.52 -5.45 12.13
N ASN A 525 7.24 -4.32 12.03
CA ASN A 525 8.62 -4.23 12.50
C ASN A 525 8.66 -3.60 13.90
N LEU A 526 9.34 -4.27 14.82
CA LEU A 526 9.53 -3.90 16.21
C LEU A 526 10.97 -3.39 16.39
N ILE A 527 11.12 -2.13 16.78
CA ILE A 527 12.40 -1.51 17.15
C ILE A 527 12.56 -1.73 18.65
N TYR A 528 13.47 -2.63 19.02
CA TYR A 528 13.67 -3.01 20.41
C TYR A 528 14.51 -1.97 21.16
N HIS A 529 14.16 -1.74 22.41
CA HIS A 529 14.93 -0.94 23.37
C HIS A 529 15.01 -1.68 24.70
N HIS A 530 16.12 -1.55 25.41
CA HIS A 530 16.25 -2.10 26.74
C HIS A 530 15.25 -1.45 27.72
N PRO A 531 14.76 -2.20 28.72
CA PRO A 531 13.91 -1.64 29.76
C PRO A 531 14.56 -0.46 30.47
N ILE A 532 13.78 0.60 30.68
CA ILE A 532 14.23 1.73 31.50
C ILE A 532 14.30 1.23 32.93
N LYS A 533 15.51 1.23 33.51
CA LYS A 533 15.69 0.91 34.93
C LYS A 533 14.98 1.99 35.76
N PRO A 534 14.14 1.60 36.74
CA PRO A 534 13.42 2.55 37.59
C PRO A 534 14.35 3.45 38.40
#